data_AF-A0A0F6MN08-F1
#
_entry.id   AF-A0A0F6MN08-F1
#
_cell.length_a   1.000
_cell.length_b   1.000
_cell.length_c   1.000
_cell.angle_alpha   90.00
_cell.angle_beta   90.00
_cell.angle_gamma   90.00
#
_symmetry.space_group_name_H-M   'P 1'
#
loop_
_entity.id
_entity.type
_entity.pdbx_description
1 polymer ?
#
loop_
_entity_poly.entity_id
_entity_poly.type
_entity_poly.pdbx_seq_one_letter_code
_entity_poly.pdbx_strand_id
1 'polypeptide(L)'
;MEQTHNERYDKLQTEYLKVKGKDKEKEDYFLSEMYLLCKELQKNYILDYCKKKGLRLREEILEDKIEDATLFVISKYLYKENFKIDKLSAYAYFGFKKAMFRDKDQEMNTQSLDALIEEGLWQ
;
A
#
# COMPACT_ATOMS: atom_id res chain seq x y z
N MET A 1 20.06 -14.57 -4.70
CA MET A 1 19.63 -13.25 -4.17
C MET A 1 18.14 -13.16 -4.40
N GLU A 2 17.34 -13.05 -3.35
CA GLU A 2 15.91 -12.74 -3.51
C GLU A 2 15.77 -11.35 -4.13
N GLN A 3 14.90 -11.22 -5.14
CA GLN A 3 14.63 -9.92 -5.76
C GLN A 3 13.84 -9.05 -4.78
N THR A 4 14.25 -7.80 -4.63
CA THR A 4 13.53 -6.85 -3.77
C THR A 4 12.18 -6.48 -4.39
N HIS A 5 11.20 -6.06 -3.59
CA HIS A 5 9.93 -5.56 -4.12
C HIS A 5 10.11 -4.38 -5.10
N ASN A 6 11.15 -3.55 -4.93
CA ASN A 6 11.44 -2.48 -5.88
C ASN A 6 11.85 -3.03 -7.27
N GLU A 7 12.72 -4.04 -7.31
CA GLU A 7 13.16 -4.67 -8.56
C GLU A 7 12.00 -5.41 -9.25
N ARG A 8 11.18 -6.11 -8.46
CA ARG A 8 9.95 -6.76 -8.97
C ARG A 8 9.01 -5.73 -9.59
N TYR A 9 8.82 -4.60 -8.92
CA TYR A 9 7.94 -3.54 -9.39
C TYR A 9 8.46 -2.87 -10.67
N ASP A 10 9.74 -2.52 -10.72
CA ASP A 10 10.36 -1.89 -11.91
C ASP A 10 10.23 -2.77 -13.16
N LYS A 11 10.41 -4.09 -13.00
CA LYS A 11 10.16 -5.05 -14.09
C LYS A 11 8.71 -5.06 -14.54
N LEU A 12 7.77 -5.17 -13.61
CA LEU A 12 6.33 -5.17 -13.92
C LEU A 12 5.91 -3.87 -14.63
N GLN A 13 6.39 -2.73 -14.15
CA GLN A 13 6.12 -1.42 -14.77
C GLN A 13 6.74 -1.34 -16.17
N THR A 14 7.95 -1.86 -16.36
CA THR A 14 8.60 -1.92 -17.67
C THR A 14 7.79 -2.76 -18.67
N GLU A 15 7.29 -3.92 -18.25
CA GLU A 15 6.46 -4.77 -19.12
C GLU A 15 5.09 -4.15 -19.39
N TYR A 16 4.44 -3.55 -18.37
CA TYR A 16 3.20 -2.79 -18.52
C TYR A 16 3.32 -1.71 -19.61
N LEU A 17 4.37 -0.89 -19.57
CA LEU A 17 4.57 0.20 -20.52
C LEU A 17 4.77 -0.27 -21.97
N LYS A 18 5.23 -1.51 -22.19
CA LYS A 18 5.37 -2.08 -23.55
C LYS A 18 4.00 -2.43 -24.17
N VAL A 19 3.07 -2.88 -23.33
CA VAL A 19 1.75 -3.41 -23.75
C VAL A 19 0.60 -2.41 -23.60
N LYS A 20 0.79 -1.34 -22.83
CA LYS A 20 -0.21 -0.29 -22.57
C LYS A 20 -0.86 0.21 -23.86
N GLY A 21 -2.21 0.19 -23.89
CA GLY A 21 -3.01 0.64 -25.03
C GLY A 21 -2.94 -0.25 -26.28
N LYS A 22 -2.21 -1.37 -26.24
CA LYS A 22 -2.07 -2.33 -27.34
C LYS A 22 -2.72 -3.68 -27.03
N ASP A 23 -2.62 -4.12 -25.78
CA ASP A 23 -3.12 -5.43 -25.33
C ASP A 23 -3.74 -5.25 -23.94
N LYS A 24 -5.07 -5.17 -23.90
CA LYS A 24 -5.80 -4.87 -22.68
C LYS A 24 -5.69 -5.99 -21.64
N GLU A 25 -5.68 -7.24 -22.07
CA GLU A 25 -5.59 -8.39 -21.16
C GLU A 25 -4.23 -8.41 -20.45
N LYS A 26 -3.14 -8.19 -21.19
CA LYS A 26 -1.81 -8.06 -20.58
C LYS A 26 -1.67 -6.80 -19.74
N GLU A 27 -2.29 -5.71 -20.16
CA GLU A 27 -2.32 -4.47 -19.39
C GLU A 27 -2.95 -4.70 -18.00
N ASP A 28 -4.15 -5.30 -17.97
CA ASP A 28 -4.88 -5.63 -16.74
C ASP A 28 -4.09 -6.61 -15.85
N TYR A 29 -3.39 -7.57 -16.46
CA TYR A 29 -2.49 -8.49 -15.74
C TYR A 29 -1.36 -7.74 -15.02
N PHE A 30 -0.59 -6.90 -15.71
CA PHE A 30 0.53 -6.21 -15.07
C PHE A 30 0.07 -5.20 -14.01
N LEU A 31 -1.07 -4.53 -14.24
CA LEU A 31 -1.68 -3.66 -13.24
C LEU A 31 -2.06 -4.44 -11.97
N SER A 32 -2.65 -5.63 -12.13
CA SER A 32 -3.02 -6.51 -11.02
C SER A 32 -1.79 -6.98 -10.23
N GLU A 33 -0.73 -7.40 -10.92
CA GLU A 33 0.52 -7.82 -10.27
C GLU A 33 1.20 -6.66 -9.51
N MET A 34 1.22 -5.47 -10.11
CA MET A 34 1.74 -4.27 -9.43
C MET A 34 0.91 -3.94 -8.18
N TYR A 35 -0.41 -4.08 -8.23
CA TYR A 35 -1.30 -3.90 -7.08
C TYR A 35 -0.99 -4.91 -5.96
N LEU A 36 -0.92 -6.20 -6.28
CA LEU A 36 -0.63 -7.26 -5.31
C LEU A 36 0.73 -7.02 -4.63
N LEU A 37 1.72 -6.57 -5.39
CA LEU A 37 3.04 -6.25 -4.85
C LEU A 37 3.01 -5.05 -3.90
N CYS A 38 2.21 -4.01 -4.21
CA CYS A 38 1.97 -2.90 -3.28
C CYS A 38 1.31 -3.40 -1.99
N LYS A 39 0.27 -4.22 -2.11
CA LYS A 39 -0.50 -4.78 -0.99
C LYS A 39 0.39 -5.61 -0.06
N GLU A 40 1.25 -6.46 -0.62
CA GLU A 40 2.25 -7.24 0.12
C GLU A 40 3.18 -6.33 0.94
N LEU A 41 3.67 -5.25 0.32
CA LEU A 41 4.57 -4.33 0.99
C LEU A 41 3.88 -3.55 2.12
N GLN A 42 2.63 -3.12 1.91
CA GLN A 42 1.84 -2.44 2.95
C GLN A 42 1.60 -3.34 4.14
N LYS A 43 1.23 -4.60 3.89
CA LYS A 43 1.09 -5.62 4.94
C LYS A 43 2.37 -5.74 5.77
N ASN A 44 3.53 -5.83 5.12
CA ASN A 44 4.82 -5.93 5.82
C ASN A 44 5.09 -4.72 6.71
N TYR A 45 4.83 -3.49 6.23
CA TYR A 45 5.00 -2.28 7.04
C TYR A 45 4.06 -2.23 8.24
N ILE A 46 2.78 -2.56 8.05
CA ILE A 46 1.78 -2.54 9.14
C ILE A 46 2.10 -3.60 10.19
N LEU A 47 2.44 -4.83 9.76
CA LEU A 47 2.81 -5.92 10.68
C LEU A 47 4.09 -5.61 11.47
N ASP A 48 5.11 -5.06 10.81
CA ASP A 48 6.35 -4.64 11.49
C ASP A 48 6.08 -3.53 12.52
N TYR A 49 5.25 -2.56 12.17
CA TYR A 49 4.81 -1.52 13.11
C TYR A 49 4.09 -2.11 14.32
N CYS A 50 3.10 -2.99 14.10
CA CYS A 50 2.35 -3.64 15.17
C CYS A 50 3.28 -4.42 16.10
N LYS A 51 4.21 -5.21 15.55
CA LYS A 51 5.21 -5.95 16.32
C LYS A 51 6.08 -5.03 17.17
N LYS A 52 6.61 -3.94 16.59
CA LYS A 52 7.47 -2.97 17.30
C LYS A 52 6.76 -2.24 18.44
N LYS A 53 5.44 -2.10 18.34
CA LYS A 53 4.60 -1.42 19.33
C LYS A 53 3.88 -2.38 20.29
N GLY A 54 4.05 -3.69 20.13
CA GLY A 54 3.34 -4.68 20.94
C GLY A 54 1.84 -4.73 20.67
N LEU A 55 1.40 -4.36 19.47
CA LEU A 55 0.00 -4.27 19.06
C LEU A 55 -0.41 -5.51 18.27
N ARG A 56 -1.68 -5.90 18.34
CA ARG A 56 -2.24 -7.05 17.60
C ARG A 56 -3.60 -6.74 16.96
N LEU A 57 -3.61 -6.17 15.76
CA LEU A 57 -4.87 -5.82 15.09
C LEU A 57 -5.75 -7.07 14.85
N ARG A 58 -7.07 -6.91 15.01
CA ARG A 58 -8.05 -7.87 14.47
C ARG A 58 -7.86 -7.99 12.96
N GLU A 59 -8.09 -9.17 12.42
CA GLU A 59 -7.82 -9.49 11.02
C GLU A 59 -8.56 -8.54 10.06
N GLU A 60 -9.84 -8.29 10.30
CA GLU A 60 -10.66 -7.31 9.56
C GLU A 60 -10.05 -5.90 9.52
N ILE A 61 -9.58 -5.38 10.68
CA ILE A 61 -8.97 -4.05 10.75
C ILE A 61 -7.62 -4.05 10.03
N LEU A 62 -6.85 -5.13 10.15
CA LEU A 62 -5.58 -5.27 9.45
C LEU A 62 -5.80 -5.24 7.93
N GLU A 63 -6.77 -5.99 7.42
CA GLU A 63 -7.13 -6.01 6.00
C GLU A 63 -7.59 -4.63 5.51
N ASP A 64 -8.47 -3.95 6.25
CA ASP A 64 -8.93 -2.59 5.92
C ASP A 64 -7.75 -1.61 5.83
N LYS A 65 -6.84 -1.63 6.79
CA LYS A 65 -5.66 -0.75 6.80
C LYS A 65 -4.70 -1.05 5.64
N ILE A 66 -4.53 -2.32 5.30
CA ILE A 66 -3.73 -2.73 4.15
C ILE A 66 -4.38 -2.21 2.85
N GLU A 67 -5.69 -2.36 2.71
CA GLU A 67 -6.43 -1.92 1.53
C GLU A 67 -6.39 -0.39 1.38
N ASP A 68 -6.67 0.36 2.45
CA ASP A 68 -6.57 1.83 2.49
C ASP A 68 -5.19 2.34 2.06
N ALA A 69 -4.13 1.72 2.61
CA ALA A 69 -2.75 2.08 2.30
C ALA A 69 -2.43 1.80 0.82
N THR A 70 -2.95 0.69 0.29
CA THR A 70 -2.70 0.26 -1.09
C THR A 70 -3.46 1.15 -2.07
N LEU A 71 -4.74 1.42 -1.84
CA LEU A 71 -5.57 2.31 -2.65
C LEU A 71 -5.03 3.74 -2.66
N PHE A 72 -4.47 4.22 -1.54
CA PHE A 72 -3.79 5.51 -1.51
C PHE A 72 -2.61 5.56 -2.49
N VAL A 73 -1.77 4.51 -2.50
CA VAL A 73 -0.63 4.45 -3.43
C VAL A 73 -1.12 4.41 -4.87
N ILE A 74 -2.10 3.56 -5.19
CA ILE A 74 -2.65 3.47 -6.55
C ILE A 74 -3.22 4.82 -7.00
N SER A 75 -4.11 5.42 -6.21
CA SER A 75 -4.83 6.64 -6.60
C SER A 75 -3.90 7.85 -6.74
N LYS A 76 -2.89 7.97 -5.87
CA LYS A 76 -1.96 9.13 -5.91
C LYS A 76 -0.89 9.00 -6.97
N TYR A 77 -0.50 7.78 -7.31
CA TYR A 77 0.71 7.51 -8.07
C TYR A 77 0.43 6.71 -9.33
N LEU A 78 -0.27 5.58 -9.25
CA LEU A 78 -0.42 4.65 -10.38
C LEU A 78 -1.48 5.04 -11.40
N TYR A 79 -2.49 5.82 -11.01
CA TYR A 79 -3.52 6.29 -11.96
C TYR A 79 -3.04 7.43 -12.89
N LYS A 80 -1.80 7.89 -12.71
CA LYS A 80 -1.23 8.98 -13.52
C LYS A 80 -0.52 8.39 -14.73
N GLU A 81 -0.97 8.78 -15.93
CA GLU A 81 -0.54 8.16 -17.20
C GLU A 81 0.99 8.14 -17.45
N ASN A 82 1.72 9.10 -16.86
CA ASN A 82 3.17 9.27 -17.02
C ASN A 82 3.97 8.96 -15.74
N PHE A 83 3.38 8.29 -14.77
CA PHE A 83 4.02 8.13 -13.47
C PHE A 83 4.96 6.93 -13.44
N LYS A 84 6.25 7.22 -13.24
CA LYS A 84 7.30 6.23 -12.99
C LYS A 84 7.61 6.21 -11.49
N ILE A 85 7.60 5.01 -10.90
CA ILE A 85 8.00 4.85 -9.50
C ILE A 85 9.51 4.63 -9.45
N ASP A 86 10.24 5.59 -8.89
CA ASP A 86 11.68 5.42 -8.68
C ASP A 86 11.98 4.41 -7.55
N LYS A 87 11.15 4.40 -6.50
CA LYS A 87 11.31 3.51 -5.34
C LYS A 87 9.97 3.19 -4.70
N LEU A 88 9.40 2.03 -5.01
CA LEU A 88 8.11 1.57 -4.48
C LEU A 88 8.06 1.67 -2.95
N SER A 89 9.13 1.29 -2.26
CA SER A 89 9.14 1.30 -0.80
C SER A 89 8.95 2.69 -0.18
N ALA A 90 9.37 3.77 -0.85
CA ALA A 90 9.13 5.12 -0.37
C ALA A 90 7.64 5.49 -0.45
N TYR A 91 6.99 5.19 -1.57
CA TYR A 91 5.56 5.47 -1.78
C TYR A 91 4.68 4.61 -0.89
N ALA A 92 5.04 3.34 -0.74
CA ALA A 92 4.34 2.44 0.16
C ALA A 92 4.43 2.91 1.61
N TYR A 93 5.59 3.40 2.06
CA TYR A 93 5.71 4.00 3.39
C TYR A 93 4.77 5.21 3.61
N PHE A 94 4.50 6.01 2.57
CA PHE A 94 3.47 7.06 2.64
C PHE A 94 2.05 6.49 2.73
N GLY A 95 1.74 5.43 1.97
CA GLY A 95 0.47 4.72 2.10
C GLY A 95 0.25 4.16 3.50
N PHE A 96 1.27 3.51 4.07
CA PHE A 96 1.30 3.07 5.47
C PHE A 96 1.02 4.22 6.43
N LYS A 97 1.75 5.34 6.31
CA LYS A 97 1.48 6.54 7.12
C LYS A 97 0.05 7.04 6.92
N LYS A 98 -0.51 6.96 5.73
CA LYS A 98 -1.90 7.42 5.54
C LYS A 98 -2.88 6.49 6.24
N ALA A 99 -2.74 5.18 6.12
CA ALA A 99 -3.65 4.23 6.75
C ALA A 99 -3.59 4.27 8.28
N MET A 100 -2.38 4.43 8.85
CA MET A 100 -2.20 4.41 10.31
C MET A 100 -2.56 5.73 11.01
N PHE A 101 -2.60 6.85 10.28
CA PHE A 101 -2.75 8.18 10.86
C PHE A 101 -3.98 8.96 10.34
N ARG A 102 -4.83 8.37 9.48
CA ARG A 102 -6.07 9.00 9.01
C ARG A 102 -7.23 8.59 9.92
N ASP A 103 -7.93 9.58 10.46
CA ASP A 103 -9.19 9.41 11.19
C ASP A 103 -10.36 9.06 10.26
N LYS A 104 -11.53 8.77 10.86
CA LYS A 104 -12.77 8.40 10.16
C LYS A 104 -13.34 9.52 9.27
N ASP A 105 -12.94 10.77 9.45
CA ASP A 105 -13.49 11.94 8.76
C ASP A 105 -12.60 12.46 7.62
N GLN A 106 -11.57 11.69 7.23
CA GLN A 106 -10.62 12.01 6.16
C GLN A 106 -9.79 13.29 6.36
N GLU A 107 -9.94 14.01 7.47
CA GLU A 107 -9.16 15.19 7.80
C GLU A 107 -7.73 14.82 8.21
N MET A 108 -6.81 15.80 8.14
CA MET A 108 -5.44 15.64 8.64
C MET A 108 -5.37 15.76 10.17
N ASN A 109 -6.35 15.21 10.89
CA ASN A 109 -6.22 15.07 12.34
C ASN A 109 -5.49 13.76 12.58
N THR A 110 -4.21 13.87 12.92
CA THR A 110 -3.34 12.75 13.26
C THR A 110 -3.83 12.05 14.52
N GLN A 111 -4.75 11.10 14.40
CA GLN A 111 -4.99 10.10 15.45
C GLN A 111 -4.09 8.89 15.16
N SER A 112 -3.20 8.57 16.11
CA SER A 112 -2.34 7.40 16.04
C SER A 112 -3.14 6.13 16.35
N LEU A 113 -2.58 4.95 16.00
CA LEU A 113 -3.16 3.66 16.42
C LEU A 113 -3.32 3.56 17.94
N ASP A 114 -2.48 4.27 18.69
CA ASP A 114 -2.55 4.36 20.15
C ASP A 114 -3.85 5.05 20.62
N ALA A 115 -4.30 6.09 19.91
CA ALA A 115 -5.58 6.75 20.18
C ALA A 115 -6.78 5.84 19.85
N LEU A 116 -6.68 5.02 18.78
CA LEU A 116 -7.71 4.03 18.44
C LEU A 116 -7.82 2.90 19.49
N ILE A 117 -6.75 2.62 20.23
CA ILE A 117 -6.73 1.67 21.35
C ILE A 117 -7.40 2.29 22.60
N GLU A 118 -7.12 3.57 22.88
CA GLU A 118 -7.71 4.30 24.01
C GLU A 118 -9.25 4.45 23.91
N GLU A 119 -9.80 4.49 22.69
CA GLU A 119 -11.24 4.60 22.43
C GLU A 119 -12.02 3.27 22.56
N GLY A 120 -11.36 2.16 22.96
CA GLY A 120 -12.06 0.90 23.24
C GLY A 120 -12.61 0.16 22.01
N LEU A 121 -12.16 0.51 20.81
CA LEU A 121 -12.51 -0.18 19.55
C LEU A 121 -11.72 -1.51 19.34
N TRP A 122 -11.21 -2.08 20.43
CA TRP A 122 -10.27 -3.20 20.45
C TRP A 122 -10.77 -4.36 21.34
N GLN A 123 -10.74 -5.56 20.76
CA GLN A 123 -10.74 -6.86 21.46
C GLN A 123 -9.73 -7.78 20.77
#